data_AF-A0A1L7XVR2-F1
#
_entry.id   AF-A0A1L7XVR2-F1
#
_cell.length_a   1.000
_cell.length_b   1.000
_cell.length_c   1.000
_cell.angle_alpha   90.00
_cell.angle_beta   90.00
_cell.angle_gamma   90.00
#
_symmetry.space_group_name_H-M   'P 1'
#
loop_
_entity.id
_entity.type
_entity.pdbx_description
1 polymer ?
#
loop_
_entity_poly.entity_id
_entity_poly.type
_entity_poly.pdbx_seq_one_letter_code
_entity_poly.pdbx_strand_id
1 'polypeptide(L)'
;MSTGTITRDGPPPTFTFFPTLPTELQIKIWRYTLLGPRIIQLQYSKGSSSFHSARPPPALYTYRTSREVALSVFEPAFTRNDQLGPIYIDFAHDTLHLATNFEMCKHMASLYPDFKEKIQSLAVEISKKEDLEKQTVDIGLSHLSNLREIIFVVRHAEKLLEFKYAECVRFSKPKAIKPFLWQR
;
A
#
# COMPACT_ATOMS: atom_id res chain seq x y z
N MET A 1 27.45 11.75 -40.36
CA MET A 1 26.83 11.51 -39.04
C MET A 1 26.42 10.04 -39.01
N SER A 2 27.23 9.18 -38.41
CA SER A 2 26.99 7.74 -38.40
C SER A 2 26.09 7.36 -37.23
N THR A 3 24.86 6.94 -37.52
CA THR A 3 23.93 6.34 -36.56
C THR A 3 24.35 4.90 -36.31
N GLY A 4 25.02 4.66 -35.18
CA GLY A 4 25.35 3.31 -34.72
C GLY A 4 24.10 2.57 -34.26
N THR A 5 23.67 1.59 -35.05
CA THR A 5 22.63 0.62 -34.68
C THR A 5 23.18 -0.28 -33.57
N ILE A 6 22.67 -0.16 -32.34
CA ILE A 6 23.01 -1.06 -31.23
C ILE A 6 22.31 -2.41 -31.51
N THR A 7 23.03 -3.39 -32.04
CA THR A 7 22.55 -4.77 -32.14
C THR A 7 22.66 -5.44 -30.76
N ARG A 8 21.56 -6.02 -30.29
CA ARG A 8 21.41 -6.70 -28.98
C ARG A 8 21.86 -8.17 -29.02
N ASP A 9 22.88 -8.51 -29.81
CA ASP A 9 23.22 -9.92 -30.12
C ASP A 9 24.30 -10.53 -29.21
N GLY A 10 24.55 -9.95 -28.02
CA GLY A 10 25.46 -10.51 -27.02
C GLY A 10 24.73 -11.35 -25.95
N PRO A 11 25.40 -12.33 -25.31
CA PRO A 11 24.85 -13.01 -24.15
C PRO A 11 24.50 -11.98 -23.06
N PRO A 12 23.42 -12.20 -22.27
CA PRO A 12 23.02 -11.27 -21.23
C PRO A 12 24.19 -10.97 -20.30
N PRO A 13 24.47 -9.69 -19.98
CA PRO A 13 25.54 -9.35 -19.06
C PRO A 13 25.28 -10.02 -17.71
N THR A 14 26.23 -10.83 -17.25
CA THR A 14 26.14 -11.58 -16.00
C THR A 14 27.00 -10.91 -14.94
N PHE A 15 26.41 -10.56 -13.80
CA PHE A 15 27.15 -9.97 -12.67
C PHE A 15 27.55 -11.06 -11.68
N THR A 16 28.79 -11.54 -11.76
CA THR A 16 29.29 -12.71 -11.01
C THR A 16 29.96 -12.36 -9.68
N PHE A 17 30.20 -11.08 -9.37
CA PHE A 17 30.87 -10.66 -8.14
C PHE A 17 29.93 -10.53 -6.94
N PHE A 18 28.62 -10.39 -7.14
CA PHE A 18 27.70 -10.29 -6.01
C PHE A 18 27.74 -11.50 -5.07
N PRO A 19 27.72 -12.75 -5.57
CA PRO A 19 27.74 -13.93 -4.70
C PRO A 19 29.06 -14.14 -3.94
N THR A 20 30.14 -13.45 -4.31
CA THR A 20 31.45 -13.58 -3.64
C THR A 20 31.58 -12.66 -2.42
N LEU A 21 30.62 -11.74 -2.22
CA LEU A 21 30.57 -10.90 -1.03
C LEU A 21 30.23 -11.73 0.22
N PRO A 22 30.76 -11.38 1.41
CA PRO A 22 30.27 -11.91 2.68
C PRO A 22 28.76 -11.78 2.81
N THR A 23 28.12 -12.77 3.42
CA THR A 23 26.67 -12.86 3.54
C THR A 23 26.06 -11.62 4.21
N GLU A 24 26.74 -11.03 5.18
CA GLU A 24 26.30 -9.81 5.87
C GLU A 24 26.20 -8.62 4.90
N LEU A 25 27.14 -8.50 3.96
CA LEU A 25 27.11 -7.46 2.94
C LEU A 25 26.01 -7.71 1.91
N GLN A 26 25.82 -8.97 1.49
CA GLN A 26 24.72 -9.33 0.59
C GLN A 26 23.36 -8.98 1.21
N ILE A 27 23.13 -9.36 2.47
CA ILE A 27 21.91 -9.02 3.22
C ILE A 27 21.73 -7.50 3.32
N LYS A 28 22.80 -6.77 3.64
CA LYS A 28 22.77 -5.32 3.74
C LYS A 28 22.37 -4.68 2.42
N ILE A 29 22.96 -5.11 1.30
CA ILE A 29 22.59 -4.63 -0.04
C ILE A 29 21.12 -4.93 -0.31
N TRP A 30 20.65 -6.16 -0.10
CA TRP A 30 19.24 -6.50 -0.33
C TRP A 30 18.28 -5.67 0.50
N ARG A 31 18.61 -5.37 1.77
CA ARG A 31 17.81 -4.45 2.60
C ARG A 31 17.71 -3.05 2.00
N TYR A 32 18.79 -2.52 1.43
CA TYR A 32 18.77 -1.22 0.74
C TYR A 32 18.03 -1.27 -0.61
N THR A 33 17.84 -2.45 -1.20
CA THR A 33 17.03 -2.61 -2.42
C THR A 33 15.53 -2.73 -2.15
N LEU A 34 15.12 -2.92 -0.89
CA LEU A 34 13.71 -2.95 -0.55
C LEU A 34 13.08 -1.58 -0.88
N LEU A 35 11.88 -1.62 -1.44
CA LEU A 35 11.15 -0.41 -1.78
C LEU A 35 10.88 0.38 -0.49
N GLY A 36 11.02 1.71 -0.55
CA GLY A 36 10.53 2.58 0.50
C GLY A 36 8.99 2.60 0.55
N PRO A 37 8.39 3.38 1.48
CA PRO A 37 6.96 3.56 1.59
C PRO A 37 6.31 3.84 0.24
N ARG A 38 5.29 3.06 -0.14
CA ARG A 38 4.56 3.22 -1.40
C ARG A 38 3.05 3.20 -1.17
N ILE A 39 2.35 3.80 -2.14
CA ILE A 39 0.89 3.87 -2.14
C ILE A 39 0.36 2.75 -3.05
N ILE A 40 -0.31 1.77 -2.46
CA ILE A 40 -0.98 0.69 -3.19
C ILE A 40 -2.42 1.12 -3.39
N GLN A 41 -2.81 1.41 -4.64
CA GLN A 41 -4.16 1.85 -4.93
C GLN A 41 -5.05 0.65 -5.25
N LEU A 42 -6.10 0.48 -4.45
CA LEU A 42 -7.16 -0.46 -4.70
C LEU A 42 -8.34 0.27 -5.33
N GLN A 43 -8.71 -0.17 -6.53
CA GLN A 43 -9.86 0.29 -7.25
C GLN A 43 -10.88 -0.84 -7.32
N TYR A 44 -12.12 -0.56 -6.92
CA TYR A 44 -13.22 -1.50 -7.05
C TYR A 44 -14.19 -0.99 -8.12
N SER A 45 -14.43 -1.78 -9.16
CA SER A 45 -15.31 -1.44 -10.26
C SER A 45 -16.09 -2.66 -10.73
N LYS A 46 -17.42 -2.53 -10.82
CA LYS A 46 -18.34 -3.55 -11.36
C LYS A 46 -18.13 -4.95 -10.77
N GLY A 47 -17.88 -5.07 -9.46
CA GLY A 47 -17.68 -6.37 -8.80
C GLY A 47 -16.27 -6.93 -8.87
N SER A 48 -15.32 -6.20 -9.49
CA SER A 48 -13.92 -6.60 -9.57
C SER A 48 -13.03 -5.62 -8.82
N SER A 49 -12.00 -6.14 -8.15
CA SER A 49 -10.94 -5.36 -7.51
C SER A 49 -9.69 -5.39 -8.38
N SER A 50 -9.18 -4.21 -8.71
CA SER A 50 -7.89 -4.03 -9.38
C SER A 50 -6.94 -3.28 -8.47
N PHE A 51 -5.68 -3.68 -8.50
CA PHE A 51 -4.62 -3.05 -7.72
C PHE A 51 -3.62 -2.36 -8.65
N HIS A 52 -3.39 -1.08 -8.40
CA HIS A 52 -2.38 -0.28 -9.07
C HIS A 52 -1.21 -0.03 -8.13
N SER A 53 -0.01 0.16 -8.69
CA SER A 53 1.24 0.34 -7.94
C SER A 53 1.60 -0.83 -7.00
N ALA A 54 0.96 -1.99 -7.17
CA ALA A 54 1.15 -3.21 -6.39
C ALA A 54 2.22 -4.15 -6.96
N ARG A 55 3.21 -3.63 -7.70
CA ARG A 55 4.24 -4.48 -8.32
C ARG A 55 5.02 -5.23 -7.24
N PRO A 56 5.24 -6.54 -7.38
CA PRO A 56 6.07 -7.29 -6.44
C PRO A 56 7.45 -6.65 -6.33
N PRO A 57 7.99 -6.42 -5.12
CA PRO A 57 9.37 -5.95 -4.95
C PRO A 57 10.36 -6.83 -5.74
N PRO A 58 11.30 -6.24 -6.50
CA PRO A 58 12.30 -6.99 -7.26
C PRO A 58 13.08 -8.01 -6.41
N ALA A 59 13.25 -7.67 -5.14
CA ALA A 59 13.93 -8.52 -4.18
C ALA A 59 13.26 -9.89 -3.97
N LEU A 60 11.96 -10.06 -4.28
CA LEU A 60 11.24 -11.34 -4.11
C LEU A 60 11.60 -12.40 -5.17
N TYR A 61 12.17 -12.00 -6.30
CA TYR A 61 12.40 -12.88 -7.45
C TYR A 61 13.80 -12.77 -8.07
N THR A 62 14.68 -11.93 -7.52
CA THR A 62 16.05 -11.77 -8.06
C THR A 62 17.00 -12.86 -7.56
N TYR A 63 16.99 -13.18 -6.26
CA TYR A 63 17.92 -14.15 -5.65
C TYR A 63 17.29 -14.79 -4.41
N ARG A 64 17.78 -15.96 -3.99
CA ARG A 64 17.23 -16.67 -2.81
C ARG A 64 17.35 -15.85 -1.53
N THR A 65 18.56 -15.37 -1.21
CA THR A 65 18.79 -14.52 -0.02
C THR A 65 18.03 -13.21 -0.12
N SER A 66 17.90 -12.66 -1.33
CA SER A 66 17.06 -11.48 -1.56
C SER A 66 15.60 -11.73 -1.21
N ARG A 67 15.07 -12.89 -1.60
CA ARG A 67 13.70 -13.29 -1.31
C ARG A 67 13.48 -13.46 0.19
N GLU A 68 14.43 -14.07 0.89
CA GLU A 68 14.38 -14.22 2.35
C GLU A 68 14.36 -12.85 3.05
N VAL A 69 15.21 -11.90 2.60
CA VAL A 69 15.21 -10.52 3.10
C VAL A 69 13.88 -9.82 2.80
N ALA A 70 13.35 -9.95 1.59
CA ALA A 70 12.09 -9.33 1.21
C ALA A 70 10.89 -9.90 1.99
N LEU A 71 10.81 -11.22 2.17
CA LEU A 71 9.74 -11.88 2.93
C LEU A 71 9.82 -11.61 4.44
N SER A 72 10.95 -11.11 4.95
CA SER A 72 11.04 -10.62 6.33
C SER A 72 10.35 -9.28 6.56
N VAL A 73 9.99 -8.57 5.48
CA VAL A 73 9.37 -7.24 5.51
C VAL A 73 7.99 -7.26 4.85
N PHE A 74 7.87 -7.86 3.67
CA PHE A 74 6.64 -7.90 2.91
C PHE A 74 5.86 -9.19 3.14
N GLU A 75 4.58 -9.03 3.49
CA GLU A 75 3.64 -10.13 3.66
C GLU A 75 2.70 -10.25 2.45
N PRO A 76 2.36 -11.47 1.99
CA PRO A 76 1.34 -11.66 0.97
C PRO A 76 -0.04 -11.33 1.55
N ALA A 77 -0.76 -10.45 0.87
CA ALA A 77 -2.12 -10.02 1.18
C ALA A 77 -3.02 -10.20 -0.06
N PHE A 78 -4.35 -10.14 0.17
CA PHE A 78 -5.37 -10.21 -0.89
C PHE A 78 -5.32 -11.49 -1.74
N THR A 79 -4.88 -12.61 -1.14
CA THR A 79 -4.70 -13.93 -1.78
C THR A 79 -6.00 -14.57 -2.29
N ARG A 80 -7.16 -14.04 -1.88
CA ARG A 80 -8.50 -14.57 -2.21
C ARG A 80 -9.00 -14.18 -3.61
N ASN A 81 -8.26 -13.32 -4.32
CA ASN A 81 -8.56 -12.99 -5.71
C ASN A 81 -7.75 -13.90 -6.64
N ASP A 82 -8.38 -14.96 -7.11
CA ASP A 82 -7.80 -16.05 -7.90
C ASP A 82 -7.09 -15.60 -9.21
N GLN A 83 -7.26 -14.34 -9.61
CA GLN A 83 -6.79 -13.80 -10.89
C GLN A 83 -5.50 -12.97 -10.82
N LEU A 84 -5.12 -12.43 -9.65
CA LEU A 84 -4.03 -11.42 -9.57
C LEU A 84 -2.76 -11.90 -8.87
N GLY A 85 -2.78 -13.08 -8.25
CA GLY A 85 -1.70 -13.53 -7.36
C GLY A 85 -1.60 -12.70 -6.07
N PRO A 86 -0.76 -13.12 -5.12
CA PRO A 86 -0.61 -12.39 -3.86
C PRO A 86 0.03 -11.02 -4.07
N ILE A 87 -0.52 -10.01 -3.40
CA ILE A 87 0.09 -8.69 -3.33
C ILE A 87 0.95 -8.63 -2.10
N TYR A 88 2.23 -8.34 -2.27
CA TYR A 88 3.16 -8.22 -1.16
C TYR A 88 3.08 -6.82 -0.58
N ILE A 89 2.82 -6.70 0.72
CA ILE A 89 2.59 -5.43 1.42
C ILE A 89 3.50 -5.34 2.64
N ASP A 90 4.17 -4.22 2.81
CA ASP A 90 4.81 -3.85 4.07
C ASP A 90 3.77 -3.11 4.92
N PHE A 91 3.06 -3.81 5.79
CA PHE A 91 1.97 -3.23 6.58
C PHE A 91 2.42 -2.10 7.54
N ALA A 92 3.73 -1.97 7.80
CA ALA A 92 4.26 -0.90 8.64
C ALA A 92 4.50 0.41 7.87
N HIS A 93 4.75 0.33 6.56
CA HIS A 93 5.18 1.48 5.76
C HIS A 93 4.32 1.74 4.51
N ASP A 94 3.69 0.72 3.93
CA ASP A 94 2.83 0.86 2.76
C ASP A 94 1.50 1.50 3.14
N THR A 95 1.04 2.44 2.32
CA THR A 95 -0.28 3.06 2.43
C THR A 95 -1.24 2.39 1.46
N LEU A 96 -2.37 1.87 1.95
CA LEU A 96 -3.43 1.42 1.06
C LEU A 96 -4.32 2.60 0.67
N HIS A 97 -4.41 2.91 -0.62
CA HIS A 97 -5.30 3.94 -1.14
C HIS A 97 -6.57 3.31 -1.70
N LEU A 98 -7.69 3.59 -1.06
CA LEU A 98 -9.01 3.18 -1.50
C LEU A 98 -9.57 4.27 -2.43
N ALA A 99 -9.55 3.97 -3.73
CA ALA A 99 -10.01 4.88 -4.79
C ALA A 99 -11.55 4.99 -4.88
N THR A 100 -12.25 4.64 -3.80
CA THR A 100 -13.70 4.45 -3.71
C THR A 100 -14.18 4.86 -2.31
N ASN A 101 -15.49 5.07 -2.16
CA ASN A 101 -16.13 5.55 -0.92
C ASN A 101 -15.89 4.66 0.33
N PHE A 102 -16.15 5.23 1.50
CA PHE A 102 -15.98 4.59 2.83
C PHE A 102 -16.69 3.23 2.99
N GLU A 103 -17.83 3.02 2.33
CA GLU A 103 -18.55 1.73 2.38
C GLU A 103 -17.70 0.56 1.86
N MET A 104 -16.79 0.83 0.91
CA MET A 104 -15.84 -0.18 0.44
C MET A 104 -14.79 -0.54 1.50
N CYS A 105 -14.43 0.36 2.42
CA CYS A 105 -13.56 0.03 3.56
C CYS A 105 -14.17 -1.09 4.39
N LYS A 106 -15.47 -0.98 4.68
CA LYS A 106 -16.22 -1.98 5.44
C LYS A 106 -16.31 -3.31 4.69
N HIS A 107 -16.57 -3.26 3.39
CA HIS A 107 -16.59 -4.45 2.53
C HIS A 107 -15.21 -5.13 2.44
N MET A 108 -14.12 -4.36 2.41
CA MET A 108 -12.76 -4.90 2.42
C MET A 108 -12.37 -5.50 3.76
N ALA A 109 -12.74 -4.85 4.87
CA ALA A 109 -12.50 -5.38 6.22
C ALA A 109 -13.24 -6.71 6.47
N SER A 110 -14.38 -6.92 5.83
CA SER A 110 -15.11 -8.20 5.91
C SER A 110 -14.55 -9.27 4.96
N LEU A 111 -14.05 -8.88 3.79
CA LEU A 111 -13.46 -9.83 2.83
C LEU A 111 -12.03 -10.26 3.18
N TYR A 112 -11.26 -9.39 3.83
CA TYR A 112 -9.83 -9.59 4.10
C TYR A 112 -9.50 -9.33 5.58
N PRO A 113 -9.42 -10.38 6.41
CA PRO A 113 -9.06 -10.24 7.83
C PRO A 113 -7.68 -9.61 8.04
N ASP A 114 -6.70 -9.93 7.21
CA ASP A 114 -5.37 -9.31 7.28
C ASP A 114 -5.43 -7.78 7.09
N PHE A 115 -6.31 -7.29 6.22
CA PHE A 115 -6.51 -5.85 6.05
C PHE A 115 -7.04 -5.22 7.33
N LYS A 116 -7.99 -5.89 8.00
CA LYS A 116 -8.58 -5.44 9.26
C LYS A 116 -7.55 -5.34 10.38
N GLU A 117 -6.66 -6.32 10.47
CA GLU A 117 -5.76 -6.49 11.61
C GLU A 117 -4.39 -5.85 11.40
N LYS A 118 -3.89 -5.71 10.17
CA LYS A 118 -2.49 -5.32 9.94
C LYS A 118 -2.33 -3.92 9.36
N ILE A 119 -3.35 -3.35 8.71
CA ILE A 119 -3.22 -2.05 8.05
C ILE A 119 -2.92 -0.93 9.05
N GLN A 120 -1.87 -0.14 8.79
CA GLN A 120 -1.49 1.00 9.63
C GLN A 120 -1.71 2.35 8.95
N SER A 121 -1.63 2.42 7.62
CA SER A 121 -1.81 3.65 6.84
C SER A 121 -2.86 3.45 5.76
N LEU A 122 -3.90 4.30 5.77
CA LEU A 122 -5.03 4.24 4.84
C LEU A 122 -5.24 5.59 4.16
N ALA A 123 -5.31 5.62 2.85
CA ALA A 123 -5.76 6.77 2.09
C ALA A 123 -7.17 6.52 1.54
N VAL A 124 -8.07 7.47 1.67
CA VAL A 124 -9.48 7.34 1.22
C VAL A 124 -9.85 8.53 0.36
N GLU A 125 -10.44 8.27 -0.81
CA GLU A 125 -10.97 9.33 -1.67
C GLU A 125 -12.23 9.97 -1.05
N ILE A 126 -12.25 11.30 -1.02
CA ILE A 126 -13.42 12.10 -0.62
C ILE A 126 -13.89 12.95 -1.79
N SER A 127 -15.21 13.04 -1.95
CA SER A 127 -15.87 13.81 -3.02
C SER A 127 -16.75 14.93 -2.48
N LYS A 128 -17.24 14.81 -1.24
CA LYS A 128 -18.11 15.78 -0.58
C LYS A 128 -17.68 16.01 0.86
N LYS A 129 -18.12 17.13 1.44
CA LYS A 129 -17.91 17.44 2.86
C LYS A 129 -18.61 16.45 3.80
N GLU A 130 -19.74 15.90 3.37
CA GLU A 130 -20.48 14.83 4.06
C GLU A 130 -19.62 13.56 4.26
N ASP A 131 -18.66 13.29 3.38
CA ASP A 131 -17.74 12.14 3.52
C ASP A 131 -16.76 12.32 4.70
N LEU A 132 -16.55 13.57 5.15
CA LEU A 132 -15.75 13.92 6.32
C LEU A 132 -16.58 13.89 7.61
N GLU A 133 -17.92 13.82 7.52
CA GLU A 133 -18.77 13.79 8.70
C GLU A 133 -18.50 12.53 9.52
N LYS A 134 -18.40 12.73 10.85
CA LYS A 134 -17.80 11.79 11.80
C LYS A 134 -18.36 10.37 11.73
N GLN A 135 -19.63 10.17 11.37
CA GLN A 135 -20.25 8.83 11.35
C GLN A 135 -19.73 7.94 10.21
N THR A 136 -19.52 8.49 9.02
CA THR A 136 -19.06 7.72 7.84
C THR A 136 -17.62 7.25 8.04
N VAL A 137 -16.81 8.13 8.63
CA VAL A 137 -15.43 7.87 9.02
C VAL A 137 -15.40 6.87 10.20
N ASP A 138 -16.16 7.07 11.28
CA ASP A 138 -16.16 6.14 12.43
C ASP A 138 -16.57 4.70 12.05
N ILE A 139 -17.59 4.53 11.20
CA ILE A 139 -18.09 3.20 10.82
C ILE A 139 -17.04 2.42 10.03
N GLY A 140 -16.40 3.06 9.04
CA GLY A 140 -15.37 2.42 8.23
C GLY A 140 -14.11 2.06 9.02
N LEU A 141 -13.77 2.86 10.03
CA LEU A 141 -12.54 2.72 10.82
C LEU A 141 -12.67 1.86 12.06
N SER A 142 -13.87 1.74 12.64
CA SER A 142 -14.13 0.91 13.83
C SER A 142 -13.67 -0.54 13.67
N HIS A 143 -13.54 -0.98 12.42
CA HIS A 143 -13.10 -2.31 12.07
C HIS A 143 -11.57 -2.44 12.02
N LEU A 144 -10.81 -1.37 11.81
CA LEU A 144 -9.35 -1.41 11.64
C LEU A 144 -8.64 -1.23 12.98
N SER A 145 -8.10 -2.32 13.54
CA SER A 145 -7.57 -2.32 14.92
C SER A 145 -6.20 -1.66 15.06
N ASN A 146 -5.38 -1.69 14.02
CA ASN A 146 -3.99 -1.23 14.04
C ASN A 146 -3.72 0.06 13.26
N LEU A 147 -4.78 0.75 12.84
CA LEU A 147 -4.67 1.97 12.05
C LEU A 147 -3.97 3.09 12.84
N ARG A 148 -2.95 3.70 12.23
CA ARG A 148 -2.13 4.78 12.78
C ARG A 148 -2.36 6.11 12.08
N GLU A 149 -2.69 6.09 10.80
CA GLU A 149 -2.96 7.32 10.04
C GLU A 149 -4.00 7.11 8.95
N ILE A 150 -4.72 8.19 8.66
CA ILE A 150 -5.63 8.31 7.52
C ILE A 150 -5.27 9.55 6.71
N ILE A 151 -5.26 9.37 5.40
CA ILE A 151 -4.98 10.42 4.42
C ILE A 151 -6.23 10.61 3.57
N PHE A 152 -6.82 11.79 3.63
CA PHE A 152 -7.96 12.12 2.78
C PHE A 152 -7.47 12.61 1.41
N VAL A 153 -7.90 11.94 0.34
CA VAL A 153 -7.50 12.26 -1.03
C VAL A 153 -8.64 12.94 -1.76
N VAL A 154 -8.43 14.17 -2.22
CA VAL A 154 -9.45 14.96 -2.92
C VAL A 154 -9.27 14.80 -4.43
N ARG A 155 -10.23 14.15 -5.11
CA ARG A 155 -10.09 13.78 -6.53
C ARG A 155 -10.36 14.92 -7.52
N HIS A 156 -11.18 15.92 -7.15
CA HIS A 156 -11.54 17.03 -8.02
C HIS A 156 -11.51 18.38 -7.27
N ALA A 157 -10.49 19.19 -7.56
CA ALA A 157 -10.34 20.53 -6.99
C ALA A 157 -11.42 21.53 -7.46
N GLU A 158 -12.03 21.31 -8.63
CA GLU A 158 -12.95 22.27 -9.26
C GLU A 158 -14.28 22.47 -8.52
N LYS A 159 -14.69 21.54 -7.64
CA LYS A 159 -15.88 21.68 -6.78
C LYS A 159 -15.56 22.01 -5.32
N LEU A 160 -14.28 22.14 -4.97
CA LEU A 160 -13.81 22.16 -3.57
C LEU A 160 -12.85 23.32 -3.32
N LEU A 161 -13.11 24.49 -3.91
CA LEU A 161 -12.39 25.76 -3.64
C LEU A 161 -12.41 26.17 -2.15
N GLU A 162 -13.21 25.51 -1.30
CA GLU A 162 -13.26 25.71 0.15
C GLU A 162 -12.37 24.74 0.97
N PHE A 163 -11.83 23.67 0.37
CA PHE A 163 -10.92 22.77 1.07
C PHE A 163 -9.48 23.28 0.99
N LYS A 164 -9.13 24.21 1.89
CA LYS A 164 -7.73 24.33 2.29
C LYS A 164 -7.38 23.06 3.06
N TYR A 165 -6.28 22.42 2.70
CA TYR A 165 -5.65 21.25 3.33
C TYR A 165 -6.12 19.87 2.86
N ALA A 166 -5.19 19.13 2.27
CA ALA A 166 -5.19 17.67 2.41
C ALA A 166 -4.96 17.39 3.90
N GLU A 167 -6.02 17.11 4.64
CA GLU A 167 -5.91 16.78 6.05
C GLU A 167 -5.36 15.35 6.20
N CYS A 168 -4.21 15.23 6.86
CA CYS A 168 -3.67 13.96 7.32
C CYS A 168 -4.05 13.82 8.80
N VAL A 169 -4.91 12.86 9.13
CA VAL A 169 -5.28 12.57 10.51
C VAL A 169 -4.36 11.47 11.03
N ARG A 170 -3.51 11.81 12.00
CA ARG A 170 -2.61 10.87 12.66
C ARG A 170 -3.15 10.50 14.04
N PHE A 171 -3.21 9.20 14.32
CA PHE A 171 -3.59 8.67 15.62
C PHE A 171 -2.35 8.49 16.48
N SER A 172 -2.39 9.01 17.71
CA SER A 172 -1.26 9.00 18.63
C SER A 172 -0.92 7.61 19.21
N LYS A 173 -1.86 6.64 19.14
CA LYS A 173 -1.69 5.20 19.42
C LYS A 173 -2.74 4.39 18.64
N PRO A 174 -2.45 3.17 18.12
CA PRO A 174 -3.49 2.26 17.64
C PRO A 174 -4.38 1.92 18.84
N LYS A 175 -5.59 2.46 18.86
CA LYS A 175 -6.58 2.24 19.91
C LYS A 175 -7.84 1.75 19.26
N ALA A 176 -8.43 0.70 19.84
CA ALA A 176 -9.82 0.35 19.62
C ALA A 176 -10.66 1.64 19.71
N ILE A 177 -11.26 2.02 18.58
CA ILE A 177 -12.03 3.26 18.46
C ILE A 177 -13.28 3.07 19.32
N LYS A 178 -13.27 3.65 20.53
CA LYS A 178 -14.52 3.93 21.22
C LYS A 178 -15.13 5.14 20.54
N PRO A 179 -16.46 5.13 20.25
CA PRO A 179 -17.12 6.24 19.58
C PRO A 179 -16.85 7.52 20.39
N PHE A 180 -16.24 8.50 19.74
CA PHE A 180 -15.91 9.78 20.35
C PHE A 180 -17.20 10.58 20.54
N LEU A 181 -17.84 10.41 21.69
CA LEU A 181 -18.90 11.29 22.18
C LEU A 181 -18.27 12.64 22.53
N TRP A 182 -18.48 13.66 21.71
CA TRP A 182 -18.28 15.03 22.17
C TRP A 182 -19.48 15.43 23.02
N GLN A 183 -19.22 15.73 24.30
CA GLN A 183 -20.17 16.45 25.15
C GLN A 183 -20.45 17.83 24.53
N ARG A 184 -21.70 18.25 24.73
CA ARG A 184 -22.47 19.27 24.02
C ARG A 184 -21.80 20.62 23.83
#